data_AF-A0A349Y9M1-F1
#
_entry.id   AF-A0A349Y9M1-F1
#
_cell.length_a   1.000
_cell.length_b   1.000
_cell.length_c   1.000
_cell.angle_alpha   90.00
_cell.angle_beta   90.00
_cell.angle_gamma   90.00
#
_symmetry.space_group_name_H-M   'P 1'
#
loop_
_entity.id
_entity.type
_entity.pdbx_description
1 polymer ?
#
loop_
_entity_poly.entity_id
_entity_poly.type
_entity_poly.pdbx_seq_one_letter_code
_entity_poly.pdbx_strand_id
1 'polypeptide(L)'
;DFNNMLATVIGPLDLLAMRLGDNDPRTKRYIDMAIDGATRAAQLTQRLLAFSRQQPLQPVPLDVNQLVAGMSDLLVHSLGSSIRLQTVLAAELWRTFADANQLENVILNLAVNARDALPGGGRLTVETAN
;
A
#
# COMPACT_ATOMS: atom_id res chain seq x y z
N ASP A 1 21.33 -0.12 0.24
CA ASP A 1 22.26 -0.34 1.37
C ASP A 1 21.63 -0.80 2.69
N PHE A 2 20.31 -0.63 2.90
CA PHE A 2 19.63 -1.07 4.13
C PHE A 2 19.68 -2.60 4.39
N ASN A 3 19.51 -3.41 3.36
CA ASN A 3 19.60 -4.88 3.48
C ASN A 3 20.99 -5.35 3.96
N ASN A 4 22.06 -4.65 3.54
CA ASN A 4 23.42 -4.98 3.96
C ASN A 4 23.64 -4.68 5.45
N MET A 5 23.04 -3.59 5.96
CA MET A 5 23.07 -3.26 7.38
C MET A 5 22.31 -4.27 8.24
N LEU A 6 21.13 -4.72 7.79
CA LEU A 6 20.37 -5.77 8.48
C LEU A 6 21.12 -7.11 8.51
N ALA A 7 21.73 -7.50 7.40
CA ALA A 7 22.54 -8.72 7.34
C ALA A 7 23.71 -8.67 8.34
N THR A 8 24.30 -7.49 8.55
CA THR A 8 25.40 -7.28 9.50
C THR A 8 24.95 -7.39 10.96
N VAL A 9 23.67 -7.17 11.25
CA VAL A 9 23.10 -7.28 12.61
C VAL A 9 22.53 -8.68 12.87
N ILE A 10 21.76 -9.23 11.91
CA ILE A 10 21.07 -10.52 12.07
C ILE A 10 22.06 -11.69 12.01
N GLY A 11 23.05 -11.65 11.10
CA GLY A 11 24.01 -12.74 10.93
C GLY A 11 24.78 -13.10 12.22
N PRO A 12 25.36 -12.13 12.95
CA PRO A 12 25.98 -12.41 14.25
C PRO A 12 25.00 -12.93 15.32
N LEU A 13 23.75 -12.48 15.32
CA LEU A 13 22.72 -12.96 16.25
C LEU A 13 22.36 -14.42 15.98
N ASP A 14 22.21 -14.82 14.71
CA ASP A 14 21.97 -16.21 14.33
C ASP A 14 23.14 -17.13 14.74
N LEU A 15 24.39 -16.66 14.53
CA LEU A 15 25.58 -17.40 14.95
C LEU A 15 25.68 -17.54 16.47
N LEU A 16 25.29 -16.51 17.22
CA LEU A 16 25.23 -16.55 18.68
C LEU A 16 24.14 -17.51 19.17
N ALA A 17 22.94 -17.48 18.58
CA ALA A 17 21.87 -18.43 18.90
C ALA A 17 22.31 -19.88 18.69
N MET A 18 22.98 -20.15 17.56
CA MET A 18 23.48 -21.49 17.22
C MET A 18 24.56 -21.98 18.19
N ARG A 19 25.46 -21.10 18.64
CA ARG A 19 26.53 -21.44 19.60
C ARG A 19 26.02 -21.63 21.03
N LEU A 20 25.00 -20.87 21.42
CA LEU A 20 24.42 -20.96 22.76
C LEU A 20 23.63 -22.26 22.96
N GLY A 21 22.98 -22.77 21.91
CA GLY A 21 22.13 -23.94 22.02
C GLY A 21 21.06 -23.75 23.10
N ASP A 22 20.79 -24.79 23.90
CA ASP A 22 19.85 -24.72 25.03
C ASP A 22 20.54 -24.48 26.39
N ASN A 23 21.83 -24.15 26.38
CA ASN A 23 22.64 -24.01 27.61
C ASN A 23 22.27 -22.75 28.42
N ASP A 24 21.74 -21.71 27.78
CA ASP A 24 21.22 -20.52 28.46
C ASP A 24 19.93 -20.03 27.80
N PRO A 25 18.77 -20.51 28.29
CA PRO A 25 17.46 -20.15 27.77
C PRO A 25 17.13 -18.65 27.88
N ARG A 26 17.72 -17.93 28.84
CA ARG A 26 17.48 -16.48 29.00
C ARG A 26 18.19 -15.70 27.91
N THR A 27 19.46 -16.01 27.66
CA THR A 27 20.22 -15.37 26.59
C THR A 27 19.65 -15.70 25.22
N LYS A 28 19.23 -16.96 24.99
CA LYS A 28 18.52 -17.37 23.76
C LYS A 28 17.27 -16.52 23.53
N ARG A 29 16.44 -16.33 24.56
CA ARG A 29 15.23 -15.49 24.48
C ARG A 29 15.54 -14.04 24.09
N TYR A 30 16.62 -13.45 24.61
CA TYR A 30 17.01 -12.09 24.22
C TYR A 30 17.48 -12.01 22.76
N ILE A 31 18.19 -13.02 22.27
CA ILE A 31 18.62 -13.11 20.87
C ILE A 31 17.40 -13.24 19.96
N ASP A 32 16.44 -14.11 20.29
CA ASP A 32 15.20 -14.29 19.53
C ASP A 32 14.41 -12.98 19.45
N MET A 33 14.29 -12.25 20.57
CA MET A 33 13.64 -10.93 20.61
C MET A 33 14.35 -9.89 19.73
N ALA A 34 15.69 -9.92 19.68
CA ALA A 34 16.48 -8.99 18.87
C ALA A 34 16.32 -9.29 17.37
N ILE A 35 16.34 -10.57 16.97
CA ILE A 35 16.10 -11.01 15.58
C ILE A 35 14.70 -10.57 15.14
N ASP A 36 13.67 -10.90 15.92
CA ASP A 36 12.28 -10.57 15.63
C ASP A 36 12.05 -9.05 15.54
N GLY A 37 12.67 -8.28 16.44
CA GLY A 37 12.69 -6.81 16.37
C GLY A 37 13.31 -6.26 15.08
N ALA A 38 14.48 -6.79 14.70
CA ALA A 38 15.17 -6.39 13.47
C ALA A 38 14.36 -6.75 12.20
N THR A 39 13.74 -7.93 12.17
CA THR A 39 12.87 -8.36 11.07
C THR A 39 11.65 -7.46 10.93
N ARG A 40 10.99 -7.09 12.03
CA ARG A 40 9.86 -6.14 11.97
C ARG A 40 10.26 -4.76 11.48
N ALA A 41 11.39 -4.24 11.98
CA ALA A 41 11.92 -2.96 11.51
C ALA A 41 12.23 -3.00 10.01
N ALA A 42 12.82 -4.10 9.53
CA ALA A 42 13.11 -4.32 8.11
C ALA A 42 11.84 -4.24 7.25
N GLN A 43 10.79 -4.95 7.66
CA GLN A 43 9.50 -4.96 6.97
C GLN A 43 8.86 -3.58 6.95
N LEU A 44 8.90 -2.85 8.06
CA LEU A 44 8.37 -1.49 8.13
C LEU A 44 9.12 -0.54 7.17
N THR A 45 10.45 -0.55 7.21
CA THR A 45 11.27 0.27 6.31
C THR A 45 11.06 -0.12 4.86
N GLN A 46 10.89 -1.41 4.54
CA GLN A 46 10.61 -1.85 3.18
C GLN A 46 9.24 -1.36 2.69
N ARG A 47 8.21 -1.36 3.55
CA ARG A 47 6.90 -0.77 3.23
C ARG A 47 7.01 0.74 3.02
N LEU A 48 7.77 1.44 3.86
CA LEU A 48 8.03 2.87 3.72
C LEU A 48 8.83 3.20 2.47
N LEU A 49 9.85 2.41 2.11
CA LEU A 49 10.61 2.59 0.88
C LEU A 49 9.80 2.23 -0.36
N ALA A 50 8.94 1.22 -0.30
CA ALA A 50 8.01 0.90 -1.38
C ALA A 50 6.99 2.03 -1.57
N PHE A 51 6.48 2.61 -0.48
CA PHE A 51 5.64 3.81 -0.51
C PHE A 51 6.40 5.06 -1.00
N SER A 52 7.65 5.22 -0.58
CA SER A 52 8.51 6.37 -0.90
C SER A 52 9.16 6.27 -2.28
N ARG A 53 9.17 5.10 -2.93
CA ARG A 53 9.60 4.95 -4.32
C ARG A 53 8.59 5.66 -5.20
N GLN A 54 8.74 6.97 -5.31
CA GLN A 54 8.19 7.75 -6.40
C GLN A 54 8.81 7.20 -7.68
N GLN A 55 8.06 6.37 -8.41
CA GLN A 55 8.29 6.35 -9.86
C GLN A 55 8.17 7.81 -10.31
N PRO A 56 9.12 8.32 -11.11
CA PRO A 56 9.03 9.68 -11.60
C PRO A 56 7.67 9.85 -12.27
N LEU A 57 6.89 10.82 -11.79
CA LEU A 57 5.59 11.13 -12.35
C LEU A 57 5.75 11.43 -13.84
N GLN A 58 4.80 10.97 -14.63
CA GLN A 58 4.69 11.33 -16.04
C GLN A 58 3.37 12.08 -16.26
N PRO A 59 3.27 13.35 -15.81
CA PRO A 59 2.02 14.08 -15.94
C PRO A 59 1.72 14.37 -17.40
N VAL A 60 0.46 14.15 -17.77
CA VAL A 60 -0.07 14.44 -19.11
C VAL A 60 -1.41 15.15 -18.97
N PRO A 61 -1.84 15.93 -19.99
CA PRO A 61 -3.21 16.44 -20.01
C PRO A 61 -4.19 15.27 -20.09
N LEU A 62 -4.99 15.09 -19.04
CA LEU A 62 -5.86 13.96 -18.83
C LEU A 62 -7.33 14.39 -18.80
N ASP A 63 -8.18 13.58 -19.42
CA ASP A 63 -9.62 13.61 -19.21
C ASP A 63 -9.98 12.71 -18.01
N VAL A 64 -10.32 13.34 -16.88
CA VAL A 64 -10.61 12.62 -15.63
C VAL A 64 -11.92 11.85 -15.73
N ASN A 65 -12.91 12.35 -16.49
CA ASN A 65 -14.15 11.61 -16.70
C ASN A 65 -13.89 10.31 -17.44
N GLN A 66 -13.06 10.36 -18.48
CA GLN A 66 -12.66 9.17 -19.23
C GLN A 66 -11.90 8.18 -18.36
N LEU A 67 -10.98 8.67 -17.51
CA LEU A 67 -10.24 7.82 -16.56
C LEU A 67 -11.19 7.13 -15.58
N VAL A 68 -12.07 7.88 -14.91
CA VAL A 68 -13.03 7.32 -13.94
C VAL A 68 -13.97 6.32 -14.62
N ALA A 69 -14.46 6.63 -15.82
CA ALA A 69 -15.31 5.71 -16.59
C ALA A 69 -14.57 4.41 -16.93
N GLY A 70 -13.31 4.48 -17.36
CA GLY A 70 -12.47 3.32 -17.66
C GLY A 70 -12.14 2.44 -16.45
N MET A 71 -12.19 2.99 -15.24
CA MET A 71 -11.98 2.24 -13.99
C MET A 71 -13.23 1.50 -13.48
N SER A 72 -14.41 1.69 -14.09
CA SER A 72 -15.69 1.21 -13.53
C SER A 72 -15.68 -0.28 -13.19
N ASP A 73 -15.21 -1.14 -14.09
CA ASP A 73 -15.19 -2.59 -13.88
C ASP A 73 -14.23 -3.00 -12.76
N LEU A 74 -13.05 -2.37 -12.70
CA LEU A 74 -12.05 -2.60 -11.66
C LEU A 74 -12.59 -2.20 -10.29
N LEU A 75 -13.25 -1.04 -10.21
CA LEU A 75 -13.84 -0.54 -8.97
C LEU A 75 -14.99 -1.44 -8.51
N VAL A 76 -15.89 -1.84 -9.40
CA VAL A 76 -16.97 -2.78 -9.08
C VAL A 76 -16.40 -4.10 -8.54
N HIS A 77 -15.36 -4.65 -9.17
CA HIS A 77 -14.73 -5.87 -8.69
C HIS A 77 -14.11 -5.69 -7.30
N SER A 78 -13.43 -4.57 -7.06
CA SER A 78 -12.71 -4.29 -5.81
C SER A 78 -13.66 -4.03 -4.63
N LEU A 79 -14.81 -3.41 -4.89
CA LEU A 79 -15.84 -3.10 -3.90
C LEU A 79 -16.69 -4.32 -3.51
N GLY A 80 -16.83 -5.30 -4.40
CA GLY A 80 -17.67 -6.48 -4.20
C GLY A 80 -19.17 -6.20 -4.35
N SER A 81 -20.00 -7.23 -4.21
CA SER A 81 -21.42 -7.17 -4.54
C SER A 81 -22.29 -6.40 -3.53
N SER A 82 -21.79 -6.11 -2.34
CA SER A 82 -22.54 -5.43 -1.27
C SER A 82 -22.54 -3.91 -1.41
N ILE A 83 -21.67 -3.34 -2.26
CA ILE A 83 -21.53 -1.89 -2.43
C ILE A 83 -21.89 -1.50 -3.85
N ARG A 84 -22.84 -0.58 -3.98
CA ARG A 84 -23.23 -0.01 -5.27
C ARG A 84 -22.29 1.14 -5.62
N LEU A 85 -21.58 1.01 -6.74
CA LEU A 85 -20.84 2.13 -7.34
C LEU A 85 -21.79 3.06 -8.10
N GLN A 86 -21.63 4.36 -7.92
CA GLN A 86 -22.28 5.41 -8.69
C GLN A 86 -21.23 6.41 -9.16
N THR A 87 -21.27 6.81 -10.43
CA THR A 87 -20.40 7.87 -10.98
C THR A 87 -21.25 9.09 -11.34
N VAL A 88 -20.76 10.27 -10.97
CA VAL A 88 -21.37 11.57 -11.29
C VAL A 88 -20.29 12.41 -11.97
N LEU A 89 -20.35 12.46 -13.31
CA LEU A 89 -19.29 13.04 -14.12
C LEU A 89 -19.74 14.39 -14.71
N ALA A 90 -19.05 15.48 -14.38
CA ALA A 90 -19.39 16.82 -14.89
C ALA A 90 -19.20 16.92 -16.41
N ALA A 91 -20.18 17.49 -17.13
CA ALA A 91 -20.21 17.49 -18.60
C ALA A 91 -19.07 18.30 -19.27
N GLU A 92 -18.61 19.38 -18.64
CA GLU A 92 -17.57 20.28 -19.16
C GLU A 92 -16.33 20.33 -18.25
N LEU A 93 -15.96 19.17 -17.70
CA LEU A 93 -14.80 19.07 -16.83
C LEU A 93 -13.51 19.45 -17.58
N TRP A 94 -12.73 20.35 -16.99
CA TRP A 94 -11.43 20.73 -17.54
C TRP A 94 -10.46 19.55 -17.56
N ARG A 95 -9.58 19.53 -18.57
CA ARG A 95 -8.45 18.59 -18.56
C ARG A 95 -7.53 18.92 -17.40
N THR A 96 -7.11 17.88 -16.69
CA THR A 96 -6.20 17.98 -15.55
C THR A 96 -4.82 17.51 -15.96
N PHE A 97 -3.77 18.24 -15.58
CA PHE A 97 -2.38 17.81 -15.82
C PHE A 97 -1.92 16.90 -14.68
N ALA A 98 -2.00 15.59 -14.88
CA ALA A 98 -1.73 14.59 -13.84
C ALA A 98 -1.13 13.30 -14.43
N ASP A 99 -0.51 12.48 -13.59
CA ASP A 99 -0.11 11.12 -13.94
C ASP A 99 -1.32 10.20 -13.80
N ALA A 100 -1.71 9.56 -14.91
CA ALA A 100 -2.90 8.71 -14.96
C ALA A 100 -2.81 7.52 -13.99
N ASN A 101 -1.68 6.82 -13.96
CA ASN A 101 -1.50 5.65 -13.10
C ASN A 101 -1.61 6.03 -11.63
N GLN A 102 -1.06 7.19 -11.24
CA GLN A 102 -1.16 7.66 -9.86
C GLN A 102 -2.60 8.04 -9.50
N LEU A 103 -3.33 8.70 -10.41
CA LEU A 103 -4.72 9.05 -10.16
C LEU A 103 -5.60 7.80 -10.03
N GLU A 104 -5.40 6.78 -10.88
CA GLU A 104 -6.06 5.48 -10.77
C GLU A 104 -5.77 4.80 -9.41
N ASN A 105 -4.50 4.77 -9.01
CA ASN A 105 -4.10 4.18 -7.73
C ASN A 105 -4.74 4.90 -6.53
N VAL A 106 -4.82 6.23 -6.57
CA VAL A 106 -5.49 7.01 -5.51
C VAL A 106 -6.97 6.66 -5.45
N ILE A 107 -7.68 6.65 -6.59
CA ILE A 107 -9.11 6.32 -6.64
C ILE A 107 -9.36 4.90 -6.13
N LEU A 108 -8.55 3.93 -6.55
CA LEU A 108 -8.65 2.54 -6.10
C LEU A 108 -8.47 2.41 -4.58
N ASN A 109 -7.43 3.04 -4.03
CA ASN A 109 -7.18 2.99 -2.59
C ASN A 109 -8.32 3.62 -1.78
N LEU A 110 -8.89 4.72 -2.26
CA LEU A 110 -10.07 5.33 -1.63
C LEU A 110 -11.29 4.40 -1.70
N ALA A 111 -11.50 3.70 -2.81
CA ALA A 111 -12.59 2.74 -2.97
C ALA A 111 -12.43 1.54 -2.00
N VAL A 112 -11.23 1.00 -1.86
CA VAL A 112 -10.93 -0.07 -0.89
C VAL A 112 -11.19 0.40 0.54
N ASN A 113 -10.71 1.60 0.90
CA ASN A 113 -10.98 2.19 2.21
C ASN A 113 -12.48 2.39 2.47
N ALA A 114 -13.24 2.81 1.46
CA ALA A 114 -14.68 2.96 1.58
C ALA A 114 -15.38 1.61 1.79
N ARG A 115 -14.93 0.55 1.13
CA ARG A 115 -15.45 -0.81 1.33
C ARG A 115 -15.23 -1.29 2.76
N ASP A 116 -14.02 -1.12 3.26
CA ASP A 116 -13.65 -1.58 4.60
C ASP A 116 -14.43 -0.79 5.68
N ALA A 117 -14.84 0.45 5.38
CA ALA A 117 -15.71 1.26 6.23
C ALA A 117 -17.22 0.94 6.11
N LEU A 118 -17.64 0.13 5.12
CA LEU A 118 -19.03 -0.21 4.82
C LEU A 118 -19.29 -1.73 4.88
N PRO A 119 -19.10 -2.40 6.04
CA PRO A 119 -19.22 -3.85 6.15
C PRO A 119 -20.64 -4.39 5.90
N GLY A 120 -21.67 -3.56 6.13
CA GLY A 120 -23.08 -3.87 5.81
C GLY A 120 -23.46 -3.61 4.35
N GLY A 121 -22.50 -3.22 3.51
CA GLY A 121 -22.75 -2.70 2.18
C GLY A 121 -23.15 -1.23 2.19
N GLY A 122 -23.55 -0.73 1.02
CA GLY A 122 -23.94 0.67 0.87
C GLY A 122 -23.75 1.20 -0.53
N ARG A 123 -23.38 2.48 -0.63
CA ARG A 123 -23.14 3.16 -1.89
C ARG A 123 -21.84 3.94 -1.82
N LEU A 124 -21.02 3.78 -2.84
CA LEU A 124 -19.87 4.64 -3.09
C LEU A 124 -20.17 5.51 -4.31
N THR A 125 -20.10 6.82 -4.15
CA THR A 125 -20.21 7.77 -5.26
C THR A 125 -18.83 8.33 -5.59
N VAL A 126 -18.45 8.28 -6.86
CA VAL A 126 -17.28 8.98 -7.41
C VAL A 126 -17.79 10.15 -8.23
N GLU A 127 -17.43 11.37 -7.82
CA GLU A 127 -17.89 12.61 -8.43
C GLU A 127 -16.71 13.40 -8.99
N THR A 128 -16.86 13.97 -10.18
CA THR A 128 -15.91 14.91 -10.78
C THR A 128 -16.55 16.29 -10.93
N ALA A 129 -15.80 17.34 -10.59
CA ALA A 129 -16.23 18.74 -10.67
C ALA A 129 -15.01 19.68 -10.77
N ASN A 130 -15.23 20.92 -11.22
CA ASN A 130 -14.23 22.00 -11.33
C ASN A 130 -14.80 23.36 -10.93
#